data_AF-A0A0N4UKL1-F1
#
_entry.id   AF-A0A0N4UKL1-F1
#
_cell.length_a   1.000
_cell.length_b   1.000
_cell.length_c   1.000
_cell.angle_alpha   90.00
_cell.angle_beta   90.00
_cell.angle_gamma   90.00
#
_symmetry.space_group_name_H-M   'P 1'
#
loop_
_entity.id
_entity.type
_entity.pdbx_description
1 polymer ?
#
loop_
_entity_poly.entity_id
_entity_poly.type
_entity_poly.pdbx_seq_one_letter_code
_entity_poly.pdbx_strand_id
1 'polypeptide(L)'
;LDYVAHFCQTEEFCRFIAEKVLVSSVWAEYKPRRGPYLRTLKYIINHLEEKGIEVYDKIYYAYLNVQFNSTNHYCHRIFLNRDLSRFIALKEEEAQLSKGTTGLCCWQSACHLAHYFLGKGSNSVRGKHVLELGAGCGLVGIALAIAGLAKSITISDGNADVFKLLKHNISTNLSNVGFLIYGLTN
;
A
#
# COMPACT_ATOMS: atom_id res chain seq x y z
N LEU A 1 8.85 15.81 0.48
CA LEU A 1 10.01 15.27 -0.27
C LEU A 1 11.27 16.03 0.10
N ASP A 2 11.15 17.33 0.39
CA ASP A 2 12.26 18.19 0.83
C ASP A 2 12.96 17.67 2.09
N TYR A 3 12.23 17.04 3.02
CA TYR A 3 12.83 16.39 4.19
C TYR A 3 13.76 15.23 3.79
N VAL A 4 13.33 14.35 2.88
CA VAL A 4 14.16 13.22 2.39
C VAL A 4 15.38 13.73 1.63
N ALA A 5 15.17 14.70 0.74
CA ALA A 5 16.22 15.38 0.00
C ALA A 5 17.21 16.13 0.92
N HIS A 6 16.74 16.65 2.05
CA HIS A 6 17.59 17.25 3.07
C HIS A 6 18.54 16.25 3.72
N PHE A 7 18.16 14.98 3.93
CA PHE A 7 19.07 13.96 4.49
C PHE A 7 20.01 13.36 3.45
N CYS A 8 19.68 13.44 2.16
CA CYS A 8 20.56 13.06 1.05
C CYS A 8 21.73 14.07 0.88
N GLN A 9 22.64 14.10 1.85
CA GLN A 9 23.82 14.98 1.87
C GLN A 9 25.13 14.25 1.59
N THR A 10 25.18 12.93 1.82
CA THR A 10 26.36 12.10 1.54
C THR A 10 26.03 11.02 0.52
N GLU A 11 27.02 10.61 -0.26
CA GLU A 11 26.87 9.52 -1.24
C GLU A 11 26.39 8.22 -0.55
N GLU A 12 26.92 7.90 0.63
CA GLU A 12 26.55 6.69 1.37
C GLU A 12 25.07 6.71 1.79
N PHE A 13 24.57 7.85 2.27
CA PHE A 13 23.17 7.96 2.65
C PHE A 13 22.25 7.95 1.43
N CYS A 14 22.67 8.57 0.32
CA CYS A 14 21.93 8.51 -0.94
C CYS A 14 21.82 7.08 -1.45
N ARG A 15 22.93 6.32 -1.41
CA ARG A 15 22.93 4.89 -1.76
C ARG A 15 22.03 4.08 -0.82
N PHE A 16 22.08 4.34 0.49
CA PHE A 16 21.20 3.68 1.45
C PHE A 16 19.71 3.91 1.16
N ILE A 17 19.28 5.17 0.97
CA ILE A 17 17.88 5.49 0.67
C ILE A 17 17.47 4.90 -0.68
N ALA A 18 18.35 4.94 -1.68
CA ALA A 18 18.10 4.29 -2.95
C ALA A 18 17.78 2.81 -2.74
N GLU A 19 18.68 2.05 -2.12
CA GLU A 19 18.54 0.61 -2.00
C GLU A 19 17.45 0.16 -1.02
N LYS A 20 17.28 0.87 0.09
CA LYS A 20 16.35 0.46 1.15
C LYS A 20 14.95 1.02 0.97
N VAL A 21 14.79 2.10 0.19
CA VAL A 21 13.50 2.77 0.04
C VAL A 21 13.09 2.85 -1.42
N LEU A 22 13.87 3.51 -2.28
CA LEU A 22 13.41 3.85 -3.63
C LEU A 22 13.36 2.64 -4.56
N VAL A 23 14.38 1.79 -4.51
CA VAL A 23 14.54 0.59 -5.35
C VAL A 23 14.58 -0.68 -4.51
N SER A 24 13.95 -0.65 -3.34
CA SER A 24 13.85 -1.81 -2.46
C SER A 24 13.18 -3.00 -3.16
N SER A 25 13.53 -4.22 -2.74
CA SER A 25 12.92 -5.45 -3.26
C SER A 25 11.41 -5.51 -3.06
N VAL A 26 10.86 -4.74 -2.11
CA VAL A 26 9.41 -4.59 -1.91
C VAL A 26 8.73 -4.12 -3.21
N TRP A 27 9.36 -3.23 -3.97
CA TRP A 27 8.78 -2.73 -5.22
C TRP A 27 8.88 -3.72 -6.39
N ALA A 28 9.74 -4.74 -6.29
CA ALA A 28 9.79 -5.84 -7.25
C ALA A 28 8.57 -6.76 -7.08
N GLU A 29 8.13 -6.99 -5.84
CA GLU A 29 6.96 -7.81 -5.53
C GLU A 29 5.65 -7.01 -5.59
N TYR A 30 5.64 -5.80 -5.03
CA TYR A 30 4.47 -4.93 -4.88
C TYR A 30 4.63 -3.65 -5.69
N LYS A 31 4.25 -3.69 -6.97
CA LYS A 31 4.40 -2.55 -7.89
C LYS A 31 3.83 -1.24 -7.33
N PRO A 32 4.60 -0.14 -7.24
CA PRO A 32 4.10 1.15 -6.75
C PRO A 32 3.15 1.81 -7.74
N ARG A 33 2.34 2.77 -7.27
CA ARG A 33 1.54 3.62 -8.15
C ARG A 33 2.46 4.46 -9.05
N ARG A 34 2.31 4.33 -10.36
CA ARG A 34 3.24 4.88 -11.37
C ARG A 34 3.50 6.36 -11.20
N GLY A 35 2.45 7.19 -11.21
CA GLY A 35 2.58 8.65 -11.23
C GLY A 35 3.38 9.23 -10.06
N PRO A 36 2.97 8.99 -8.80
CA PRO A 36 3.72 9.46 -7.62
C PRO A 36 5.14 8.91 -7.55
N TYR A 37 5.34 7.64 -7.90
CA TYR A 37 6.67 7.01 -7.87
C TYR A 37 7.62 7.65 -8.89
N LEU A 38 7.18 7.82 -10.14
CA LEU A 38 7.97 8.46 -11.19
C LEU A 38 8.32 9.91 -10.85
N ARG A 39 7.37 10.68 -10.30
CA ARG A 39 7.63 12.04 -9.80
C ARG A 39 8.65 12.07 -8.66
N THR A 40 8.58 11.10 -7.76
CA THR A 40 9.52 10.98 -6.63
C THR A 40 10.93 10.68 -7.13
N LEU A 41 11.09 9.70 -8.02
CA LEU A 41 12.39 9.37 -8.62
C LEU A 41 12.97 10.58 -9.37
N LYS A 42 12.17 11.23 -10.22
CA LYS A 42 12.61 12.43 -10.95
C LYS A 42 13.04 13.58 -10.03
N TYR A 43 12.25 13.84 -8.98
CA TYR A 43 12.57 14.87 -8.01
C TYR A 43 13.90 14.59 -7.30
N ILE A 44 14.16 13.33 -6.93
CA ILE A 44 15.41 12.93 -6.26
C ILE A 44 16.59 13.03 -7.22
N ILE A 45 16.45 12.56 -8.48
CA ILE A 45 17.48 12.69 -9.52
C ILE A 45 17.88 14.16 -9.67
N ASN A 46 16.91 15.04 -9.96
CA ASN A 46 17.18 16.46 -10.15
C ASN A 46 17.85 17.09 -8.92
N HIS A 47 17.38 16.74 -7.71
CA HIS A 47 17.93 17.31 -6.48
C HIS A 47 19.39 16.92 -6.23
N LEU A 48 19.75 15.68 -6.53
CA LEU A 48 21.14 15.20 -6.39
C LEU A 48 22.04 15.84 -7.46
N GLU A 49 21.56 15.92 -8.70
CA GLU A 49 22.27 16.58 -9.81
C GLU A 49 22.54 18.06 -9.53
N GLU A 50 21.54 18.79 -9.03
CA GLU A 50 21.68 20.22 -8.65
C GLU A 50 22.72 20.45 -7.55
N LYS A 51 22.94 19.45 -6.69
CA LYS A 51 23.97 19.48 -5.62
C LYS A 51 25.32 18.93 -6.05
N GLY A 52 25.47 18.45 -7.29
CA GLY A 52 26.68 17.79 -7.77
C GLY A 52 26.95 16.43 -7.10
N ILE A 53 25.93 15.77 -6.55
CA ILE A 53 26.03 14.44 -5.95
C ILE A 53 25.75 13.40 -7.03
N GLU A 54 26.61 12.38 -7.14
CA GLU A 54 26.43 11.28 -8.09
C GLU A 54 25.13 10.52 -7.80
N VAL A 55 24.27 10.40 -8.82
CA VAL A 55 23.02 9.65 -8.73
C VAL A 55 23.32 8.17 -8.91
N TYR A 56 22.91 7.36 -7.95
CA TYR A 56 23.11 5.92 -8.02
C TYR A 56 22.35 5.29 -9.20
N ASP A 57 23.06 4.56 -10.07
CA ASP A 57 22.53 4.01 -11.35
C ASP A 57 21.19 3.27 -11.22
N LYS A 58 20.97 2.53 -10.12
CA LYS A 58 19.71 1.82 -9.89
C LYS A 58 18.50 2.76 -9.87
N ILE A 59 18.66 4.02 -9.44
CA ILE A 59 17.61 5.04 -9.49
C ILE A 59 17.26 5.39 -10.94
N TYR A 60 18.26 5.62 -11.80
CA TYR A 60 18.01 5.86 -13.22
C TYR A 60 17.35 4.65 -13.89
N TYR A 61 17.84 3.44 -13.63
CA TYR A 61 17.21 2.23 -14.18
C TYR A 61 15.76 2.08 -13.72
N ALA A 62 15.46 2.34 -12.44
CA ALA A 62 14.08 2.32 -11.96
C ALA A 62 13.22 3.40 -12.63
N TYR A 63 13.74 4.62 -12.81
CA TYR A 63 13.03 5.70 -13.49
C TYR A 63 12.72 5.35 -14.94
N LEU A 64 13.73 4.90 -15.71
CA LEU A 64 13.57 4.52 -17.11
C LEU A 64 12.60 3.34 -17.26
N ASN A 65 12.72 2.32 -16.39
CA ASN A 65 11.83 1.16 -16.38
C ASN A 65 10.38 1.60 -16.19
N VAL A 66 10.09 2.43 -15.19
CA VAL A 66 8.73 2.92 -14.94
C VAL A 66 8.27 3.85 -16.04
N GLN A 67 9.13 4.69 -16.60
CA GLN A 67 8.78 5.64 -17.66
C GLN A 67 8.35 4.92 -18.94
N PHE A 68 9.10 3.91 -19.37
CA PHE A 68 8.94 3.34 -20.70
C PHE A 68 8.17 2.02 -20.74
N ASN A 69 8.03 1.30 -19.63
CA ASN A 69 7.22 0.08 -19.62
C ASN A 69 5.75 0.36 -19.31
N SER A 70 4.87 -0.30 -20.07
CA SER A 70 3.42 -0.29 -19.90
C SER A 70 3.07 -0.89 -18.54
N THR A 71 2.29 -0.18 -17.73
CA THR A 71 1.87 -0.67 -16.42
C THR A 71 0.54 -1.41 -16.53
N ASN A 72 0.38 -2.43 -15.69
CA ASN A 72 -0.92 -3.04 -15.42
C ASN A 72 -1.90 -1.97 -14.90
N HIS A 73 -3.20 -2.22 -15.02
CA HIS A 73 -4.23 -1.34 -14.44
C HIS A 73 -4.19 -1.26 -12.90
N TYR A 74 -3.43 -2.16 -12.26
CA TYR A 74 -3.27 -2.23 -10.80
C TYR A 74 -1.90 -1.74 -10.31
N CYS A 75 -1.90 -1.21 -9.11
CA CYS A 75 -0.74 -0.90 -8.30
C CYS A 75 -0.92 -1.43 -6.87
N HIS A 76 0.10 -1.24 -6.03
CA HIS A 76 0.07 -1.56 -4.61
C HIS A 76 0.31 -0.31 -3.77
N ARG A 77 -0.37 -0.28 -2.64
CA ARG A 77 -0.13 0.66 -1.56
C ARG A 77 0.39 -0.10 -0.35
N ILE A 78 1.51 0.39 0.19
CA ILE A 78 2.17 -0.19 1.35
C ILE A 78 1.81 0.65 2.58
N PHE A 79 1.31 0.00 3.63
CA PHE A 79 1.06 0.62 4.93
C PHE A 79 1.96 -0.03 5.97
N LEU A 80 2.90 0.74 6.52
CA LEU A 80 3.83 0.27 7.54
C LEU A 80 3.20 0.39 8.93
N ASN A 81 3.55 -0.53 9.83
CA ASN A 81 3.30 -0.36 11.26
C ASN A 81 4.27 0.68 11.88
N ARG A 82 4.04 1.07 13.13
CA ARG A 82 4.77 2.18 13.78
C ARG A 82 6.28 1.92 13.93
N ASP A 83 6.66 0.67 14.17
CA ASP A 83 8.04 0.21 14.32
C ASP A 83 8.66 -0.27 13.00
N LEU A 84 7.93 -0.14 11.88
CA LEU A 84 8.37 -0.49 10.52
C LEU A 84 8.74 -1.97 10.32
N SER A 85 8.37 -2.85 11.27
CA SER A 85 8.67 -4.29 11.24
C SER A 85 7.72 -5.10 10.37
N ARG A 86 6.53 -4.55 10.07
CA ARG A 86 5.47 -5.23 9.29
C ARG A 86 4.77 -4.23 8.40
N PHE A 87 4.14 -4.74 7.35
CA PHE A 87 3.35 -3.92 6.45
C PHE A 87 2.11 -4.64 5.93
N ILE A 88 1.17 -3.84 5.45
CA ILE A 88 0.05 -4.29 4.62
C ILE A 88 0.38 -3.92 3.18
N ALA A 89 0.39 -4.89 2.28
CA ALA A 89 0.42 -4.66 0.85
C ALA A 89 -0.98 -4.77 0.26
N LEU A 90 -1.52 -3.63 -0.16
CA LEU A 90 -2.88 -3.54 -0.66
C LEU A 90 -2.86 -3.32 -2.17
N LYS A 91 -3.32 -4.32 -2.94
CA LYS A 91 -3.53 -4.16 -4.38
C LYS A 91 -4.77 -3.31 -4.65
N GLU A 92 -4.66 -2.37 -5.57
CA GLU A 92 -5.73 -1.46 -5.98
C GLU A 92 -5.62 -1.10 -7.48
N GLU A 93 -6.72 -0.73 -8.12
CA GLU A 93 -6.71 -0.14 -9.46
C GLU A 93 -6.13 1.29 -9.42
N GLU A 94 -5.44 1.70 -10.49
CA GLU A 94 -4.95 3.07 -10.60
C GLU A 94 -6.11 4.07 -10.75
N ALA A 95 -7.18 3.69 -11.45
CA ALA A 95 -8.37 4.51 -11.63
C ALA A 95 -9.31 4.42 -10.42
N GLN A 96 -9.78 5.57 -9.93
CA GLN A 96 -10.73 5.63 -8.81
C GLN A 96 -12.10 5.05 -9.14
N LEU A 97 -12.52 5.14 -10.40
CA LEU A 97 -13.72 4.51 -10.94
C LEU A 97 -13.29 3.54 -12.04
N SER A 98 -13.61 2.27 -11.87
CA SER A 98 -13.30 1.23 -12.84
C SER A 98 -14.37 0.14 -12.78
N LYS A 99 -14.71 -0.44 -13.93
CA LYS A 99 -15.74 -1.50 -14.04
C LYS A 99 -17.09 -1.13 -13.38
N GLY A 100 -17.46 0.16 -13.44
CA GLY A 100 -18.70 0.66 -12.85
C GLY A 100 -18.73 0.70 -11.32
N THR A 101 -17.59 0.58 -10.64
CA THR A 101 -17.48 0.62 -9.19
C THR A 101 -16.29 1.46 -8.72
N THR A 102 -16.37 1.98 -7.50
CA THR A 102 -15.28 2.69 -6.82
C THR A 102 -14.52 1.83 -5.82
N GLY A 103 -14.97 0.60 -5.58
CA GLY A 103 -14.42 -0.30 -4.55
C GLY A 103 -13.07 -0.92 -4.91
N LEU A 104 -12.62 -0.81 -6.17
CA LEU A 104 -11.34 -1.34 -6.62
C LEU A 104 -10.14 -0.43 -6.32
N CYS A 105 -10.39 0.81 -5.86
CA CYS A 105 -9.36 1.75 -5.42
C CYS A 105 -9.48 1.98 -3.90
N CYS A 106 -8.36 2.12 -3.19
CA CYS A 106 -8.39 2.41 -1.77
C CYS A 106 -8.65 3.90 -1.53
N TRP A 107 -9.75 4.20 -0.85
CA TRP A 107 -10.16 5.56 -0.49
C TRP A 107 -9.49 6.07 0.78
N GLN A 108 -9.34 7.40 0.91
CA GLN A 108 -8.77 8.01 2.12
C GLN A 108 -9.60 7.69 3.38
N SER A 109 -10.92 7.52 3.24
CA SER A 109 -11.82 7.15 4.34
C SER A 109 -11.39 5.83 4.99
N ALA A 110 -11.07 4.80 4.19
CA ALA A 110 -10.57 3.53 4.70
C ALA A 110 -9.25 3.69 5.45
N CYS A 111 -8.33 4.54 4.95
CA CYS A 111 -7.07 4.84 5.64
C CYS A 111 -7.32 5.48 7.01
N HIS A 112 -8.20 6.50 7.08
CA HIS A 112 -8.52 7.19 8.33
C HIS A 112 -9.24 6.26 9.31
N LEU A 113 -10.15 5.41 8.84
CA LEU A 113 -10.90 4.49 9.67
C LEU A 113 -10.00 3.38 10.24
N ALA A 114 -9.12 2.81 9.41
CA ALA A 114 -8.11 1.86 9.87
C ALA A 114 -7.20 2.50 10.94
N HIS A 115 -6.68 3.70 10.68
CA HIS A 115 -5.85 4.42 11.65
C HIS A 115 -6.60 4.72 12.96
N TYR A 116 -7.86 5.12 12.88
CA TYR A 116 -8.70 5.39 14.04
C TYR A 116 -8.85 4.14 14.90
N PHE A 117 -9.23 2.99 14.32
CA PHE A 117 -9.41 1.76 15.09
C PHE A 117 -8.10 1.17 15.62
N LEU A 118 -6.98 1.35 14.92
CA LEU A 118 -5.66 0.97 15.44
C LEU A 118 -5.17 1.87 16.58
N GLY A 119 -5.81 3.02 16.79
CA GLY A 119 -5.48 3.98 17.84
C GLY A 119 -6.67 4.25 18.78
N LYS A 120 -7.22 5.46 18.68
CA LYS A 120 -8.23 6.01 19.59
C LYS A 120 -9.51 5.17 19.66
N GLY A 121 -9.89 4.52 18.55
CA GLY A 121 -11.09 3.70 18.44
C GLY A 121 -10.92 2.23 18.82
N SER A 122 -9.73 1.81 19.28
CA SER A 122 -9.44 0.38 19.50
C SER A 122 -10.41 -0.29 20.49
N ASN A 123 -10.82 0.41 21.54
CA ASN A 123 -11.79 -0.10 22.53
C ASN A 123 -13.17 -0.38 21.93
N SER A 124 -13.55 0.30 20.84
CA SER A 124 -14.84 0.11 20.19
C SER A 124 -14.95 -1.23 19.47
N VAL A 125 -13.83 -1.83 19.08
CA VAL A 125 -13.75 -3.11 18.34
C VAL A 125 -13.13 -4.25 19.15
N ARG A 126 -12.46 -3.95 20.27
CA ARG A 126 -11.69 -4.92 21.05
C ARG A 126 -12.56 -6.07 21.55
N GLY A 127 -12.19 -7.31 21.21
CA GLY A 127 -12.89 -8.53 21.65
C GLY A 127 -14.29 -8.72 21.06
N LYS A 128 -14.70 -7.91 20.08
CA LYS A 128 -16.03 -7.98 19.45
C LYS A 128 -16.00 -8.76 18.13
N HIS A 129 -17.17 -9.20 17.70
CA HIS A 129 -17.40 -9.69 16.35
C HIS A 129 -17.71 -8.48 15.44
N VAL A 130 -16.88 -8.24 14.42
CA VAL A 130 -16.95 -7.05 13.57
C VAL A 130 -17.36 -7.45 12.15
N LEU A 131 -18.32 -6.72 11.57
CA LEU A 131 -18.70 -6.82 10.16
C LEU A 131 -18.35 -5.53 9.44
N GLU A 132 -17.52 -5.61 8.40
CA GLU A 132 -17.22 -4.52 7.48
C GLU A 132 -18.07 -4.67 6.21
N LEU A 133 -18.91 -3.66 5.95
CA LEU A 133 -19.75 -3.57 4.76
C LEU A 133 -19.15 -2.60 3.75
N GLY A 134 -19.11 -2.98 2.48
CA GLY A 134 -18.52 -2.13 1.43
C GLY A 134 -17.02 -1.95 1.61
N ALA A 135 -16.32 -3.05 1.90
CA ALA A 135 -14.93 -3.05 2.29
C ALA A 135 -13.97 -2.57 1.18
N GLY A 136 -14.41 -2.58 -0.09
CA GLY A 136 -13.55 -2.22 -1.21
C GLY A 136 -12.31 -3.10 -1.26
N CYS A 137 -11.14 -2.47 -1.16
CA CYS A 137 -9.84 -3.16 -1.12
C CYS A 137 -9.60 -3.95 0.18
N GLY A 138 -10.37 -3.73 1.26
CA GLY A 138 -10.30 -4.50 2.51
C GLY A 138 -9.34 -3.97 3.58
N LEU A 139 -8.85 -2.73 3.45
CA LEU A 139 -7.81 -2.19 4.33
C LEU A 139 -8.18 -2.25 5.82
N VAL A 140 -9.40 -1.86 6.20
CA VAL A 140 -9.79 -1.75 7.61
C VAL A 140 -9.84 -3.12 8.26
N GLY A 141 -10.57 -4.06 7.66
CA GLY A 141 -10.66 -5.43 8.16
C GLY A 141 -9.30 -6.13 8.21
N ILE A 142 -8.45 -5.98 7.19
CA ILE A 142 -7.08 -6.53 7.19
C ILE A 142 -6.25 -5.92 8.33
N ALA A 143 -6.32 -4.60 8.53
CA ALA A 143 -5.60 -3.92 9.60
C ALA A 143 -6.05 -4.40 10.99
N LEU A 144 -7.36 -4.50 11.21
CA LEU A 144 -7.94 -5.01 12.46
C LEU A 144 -7.53 -6.47 12.74
N ALA A 145 -7.50 -7.29 11.69
CA ALA A 145 -7.09 -8.68 11.74
C ALA A 145 -5.63 -8.83 12.16
N ILE A 146 -4.72 -8.11 11.50
CA ILE A 146 -3.28 -8.11 11.82
C ILE A 146 -3.02 -7.63 13.24
N ALA A 147 -3.78 -6.63 13.70
CA ALA A 147 -3.66 -6.08 15.05
C ALA A 147 -4.28 -6.95 16.14
N GLY A 148 -5.02 -8.02 15.79
CA GLY A 148 -5.67 -8.91 16.75
C GLY A 148 -6.65 -8.20 17.68
N LEU A 149 -7.27 -7.10 17.22
CA LEU A 149 -8.15 -6.30 18.07
C LEU A 149 -9.52 -6.95 18.25
N ALA A 150 -10.13 -7.39 17.17
CA ALA A 150 -11.46 -8.01 17.18
C ALA A 150 -11.39 -9.52 17.46
N LYS A 151 -12.46 -10.08 18.03
CA LYS A 151 -12.62 -11.53 18.24
C LYS A 151 -12.85 -12.28 16.93
N SER A 152 -13.61 -11.69 16.01
CA SER A 152 -13.71 -12.14 14.63
C SER A 152 -14.03 -10.95 13.72
N ILE A 153 -13.67 -11.07 12.45
CA ILE A 153 -13.90 -10.02 11.45
C ILE A 153 -14.48 -10.68 10.21
N THR A 154 -15.62 -10.17 9.75
CA THR A 154 -16.22 -10.51 8.47
C THR A 154 -16.08 -9.30 7.56
N ILE A 155 -15.44 -9.47 6.41
CA ILE A 155 -15.19 -8.40 5.44
C ILE A 155 -16.03 -8.68 4.20
N SER A 156 -16.87 -7.74 3.79
CA SER A 156 -17.85 -7.96 2.72
C SER A 156 -17.94 -6.79 1.74
N ASP A 157 -18.26 -7.10 0.49
CA ASP A 157 -18.54 -6.13 -0.56
C ASP A 157 -19.58 -6.72 -1.54
N GLY A 158 -20.42 -5.85 -2.14
CA GLY A 158 -21.51 -6.26 -3.01
C GLY A 158 -21.12 -6.44 -4.48
N ASN A 159 -19.93 -6.00 -4.89
CA ASN A 159 -19.49 -6.09 -6.28
C ASN A 159 -18.54 -7.29 -6.50
N ALA A 160 -18.80 -8.11 -7.52
CA ALA A 160 -18.04 -9.33 -7.78
C ALA A 160 -16.56 -9.10 -8.14
N ASP A 161 -16.22 -8.02 -8.86
CA ASP A 161 -14.83 -7.66 -9.14
C ASP A 161 -14.11 -7.20 -7.87
N VAL A 162 -14.79 -6.39 -7.05
CA VAL A 162 -14.26 -5.94 -5.76
C VAL A 162 -14.03 -7.13 -4.84
N PHE A 163 -14.96 -8.09 -4.80
CA PHE A 163 -14.84 -9.29 -3.99
C PHE A 163 -13.63 -10.16 -4.40
N LYS A 164 -13.34 -10.28 -5.71
CA LYS A 164 -12.12 -10.96 -6.20
C LYS A 164 -10.85 -10.26 -5.74
N LEU A 165 -10.81 -8.92 -5.84
CA LEU A 165 -9.68 -8.12 -5.35
C LEU A 165 -9.50 -8.26 -3.83
N LEU A 166 -10.61 -8.20 -3.09
CA LEU A 166 -10.64 -8.32 -1.64
C LEU A 166 -10.06 -9.68 -1.19
N LYS A 167 -10.48 -10.78 -1.81
CA LYS A 167 -9.92 -12.12 -1.55
C LYS A 167 -8.41 -12.16 -1.75
N HIS A 168 -7.92 -11.56 -2.84
CA HIS A 168 -6.49 -11.48 -3.10
C HIS A 168 -5.76 -10.68 -2.01
N ASN A 169 -6.27 -9.50 -1.64
CA ASN A 169 -5.66 -8.68 -0.59
C ASN A 169 -5.66 -9.39 0.76
N ILE A 170 -6.72 -10.10 1.12
CA ILE A 170 -6.77 -10.92 2.34
C ILE A 170 -5.70 -12.01 2.29
N SER A 171 -5.63 -12.79 1.21
CA SER A 171 -4.64 -13.89 1.10
C SER A 171 -3.19 -13.39 1.16
N THR A 172 -2.91 -12.25 0.55
CA THR A 172 -1.58 -11.63 0.54
C THR A 172 -1.12 -11.24 1.95
N ASN A 173 -2.03 -10.74 2.78
CA ASN A 173 -1.68 -10.17 4.09
C ASN A 173 -1.91 -11.13 5.26
N LEU A 174 -2.77 -12.14 5.10
CA LEU A 174 -3.29 -12.97 6.20
C LEU A 174 -3.09 -14.47 5.95
N SER A 175 -2.23 -14.89 5.02
CA SER A 175 -2.00 -16.30 4.67
C SER A 175 -1.57 -17.21 5.85
N ASN A 176 -1.22 -16.64 7.01
CA ASN A 176 -0.92 -17.35 8.26
C ASN A 176 -1.96 -17.14 9.38
N VAL A 177 -3.12 -16.55 9.09
CA VAL A 177 -4.17 -16.22 10.07
C VAL A 177 -5.50 -16.78 9.55
N GLY A 178 -6.07 -17.76 10.23
CA GLY A 178 -7.30 -18.42 9.80
C GLY A 178 -8.48 -17.45 9.76
N PHE A 179 -9.06 -17.23 8.57
CA PHE A 179 -10.29 -16.44 8.40
C PHE A 179 -11.34 -17.18 7.58
N LEU A 180 -12.59 -17.09 8.04
CA LEU A 180 -13.78 -17.49 7.29
C LEU A 180 -14.18 -16.35 6.35
N ILE A 181 -13.91 -16.52 5.05
CA ILE A 181 -14.39 -15.62 4.00
C ILE A 181 -15.78 -16.10 3.58
N TYR A 182 -16.84 -15.46 4.09
CA TYR A 182 -18.18 -15.64 3.54
C TYR A 182 -18.39 -14.68 2.38
N GLY A 183 -18.48 -15.22 1.17
CA GLY A 183 -19.01 -14.51 0.02
C GLY A 183 -20.46 -14.91 -0.18
N LEU A 184 -21.38 -13.96 -0.09
CA LEU A 184 -22.74 -14.14 -0.61
C LEU A 184 -22.63 -14.13 -2.14
N THR A 185 -22.49 -15.30 -2.74
CA THR A 185 -22.81 -15.51 -4.14
C THR A 185 -24.33 -15.65 -4.23
N ASN A 186 -25.00 -14.69 -4.84
CA ASN A 186 -26.30 -14.95 -5.46
C ASN A 186 -26.08 -15.70 -6.76
#